data_AF-A0A8T1Y332-F1
#
_entry.id   AF-A0A8T1Y332-F1
#
_cell.length_a   1.000
_cell.length_b   1.000
_cell.length_c   1.000
_cell.angle_alpha   90.00
_cell.angle_beta   90.00
_cell.angle_gamma   90.00
#
_symmetry.space_group_name_H-M   'P 1'
#
loop_
_entity.id
_entity.type
_entity.pdbx_description
1 polymer ?
#
loop_
_entity_poly.entity_id
_entity_poly.type
_entity_poly.pdbx_seq_one_letter_code
_entity_poly.pdbx_strand_id
1 'polypeptide(L)'
;MRADFGKLDKKVMSIWECCELLNEVVDESDPDLDEPQIQHLLQSAEAIRKDYPNEDWLHLTALIHDLGKVMTLPHFGGLPQWAVVGDTFPVGCAFDESNVHHKYLLENPDLHNPAYNTKNGIYSQGCGLNNVMMS
;
A
#
# COMPACT_ATOMS: atom_id res chain seq x y z
N MET A 1 -3.73 -0.26 13.81
CA MET A 1 -3.93 -0.09 12.34
C MET A 1 -4.84 -1.16 11.74
N ARG A 2 -4.42 -2.42 11.50
CA ARG A 2 -5.30 -3.45 10.89
C ARG A 2 -6.65 -3.62 11.61
N ALA A 3 -6.64 -3.72 12.95
CA ALA A 3 -7.86 -3.85 13.74
C ALA A 3 -8.75 -2.59 13.70
N ASP A 4 -8.16 -1.41 13.50
CA ASP A 4 -8.88 -0.14 13.50
C ASP A 4 -9.53 0.12 12.14
N PHE A 5 -8.76 -0.04 11.05
CA PHE A 5 -9.23 0.17 9.69
C PHE A 5 -10.05 -1.01 9.15
N GLY A 6 -9.85 -2.22 9.67
CA GLY A 6 -10.65 -3.40 9.33
C GLY A 6 -12.12 -3.30 9.74
N LYS A 7 -12.50 -2.31 10.56
CA LYS A 7 -13.91 -2.02 10.90
C LYS A 7 -14.67 -1.34 9.76
N LEU A 8 -13.96 -0.70 8.82
CA LEU A 8 -14.53 0.02 7.68
C LEU A 8 -15.61 1.05 8.10
N ASP A 9 -15.37 1.75 9.21
CA ASP A 9 -16.36 2.61 9.88
C ASP A 9 -16.15 4.12 9.65
N LYS A 10 -15.23 4.51 8.75
CA LYS A 10 -14.85 5.92 8.53
C LYS A 10 -15.84 6.69 7.68
N LYS A 11 -16.27 6.11 6.57
CA LYS A 11 -17.16 6.76 5.59
C LYS A 11 -17.83 5.72 4.70
N VAL A 12 -19.06 5.99 4.28
CA VAL A 12 -19.76 5.26 3.21
C VAL A 12 -19.80 6.17 1.98
N MET A 13 -19.35 5.66 0.84
CA MET A 13 -19.32 6.36 -0.45
C MET A 13 -19.17 5.38 -1.60
N SER A 14 -19.42 5.85 -2.82
CA SER A 14 -19.17 5.14 -4.06
C SER A 14 -17.68 5.10 -4.41
N ILE A 15 -17.32 4.25 -5.37
CA ILE A 15 -15.95 4.16 -5.91
C ILE A 15 -15.53 5.50 -6.51
N TRP A 16 -16.40 6.14 -7.28
CA TRP A 16 -16.07 7.40 -7.95
C TRP A 16 -15.85 8.54 -6.95
N GLU A 17 -16.69 8.66 -5.92
CA GLU A 17 -16.46 9.63 -4.84
C GLU A 17 -15.12 9.38 -4.13
N CYS A 18 -14.70 8.12 -3.99
CA CYS A 18 -13.38 7.79 -3.45
C CYS A 18 -12.25 8.24 -4.39
N CYS A 19 -12.39 8.02 -5.70
CA CYS A 19 -11.44 8.53 -6.70
C CYS A 19 -11.33 10.06 -6.64
N GLU A 20 -12.45 10.77 -6.52
CA GLU A 20 -12.47 12.25 -6.48
C GLU A 20 -11.71 12.82 -5.28
N LEU A 21 -11.75 12.15 -4.12
CA LEU A 21 -10.97 12.52 -2.94
C LEU A 21 -9.45 12.46 -3.18
N LEU A 22 -9.01 11.58 -4.08
CA LEU A 22 -7.61 11.43 -4.44
C LEU A 22 -7.10 12.53 -5.39
N ASN A 23 -7.92 13.53 -5.72
CA ASN A 23 -7.42 14.80 -6.27
C ASN A 23 -6.54 15.56 -5.26
N GLU A 24 -6.74 15.35 -3.97
CA GLU A 24 -6.03 16.06 -2.89
C GLU A 24 -4.75 15.33 -2.42
N VAL A 25 -4.41 14.19 -3.06
CA VAL A 25 -3.31 13.32 -2.64
C VAL A 25 -2.28 13.22 -3.75
N VAL A 26 -1.02 13.51 -3.42
CA VAL A 26 0.17 13.22 -4.23
C VAL A 26 1.02 12.24 -3.43
N ASP A 27 1.46 11.16 -4.08
CA ASP A 27 2.28 10.11 -3.46
C ASP A 27 3.73 10.56 -3.32
N GLU A 28 4.18 10.82 -2.09
CA GLU A 28 5.55 11.27 -1.81
C GLU A 28 6.61 10.17 -2.00
N SER A 29 6.20 8.91 -2.14
CA SER A 29 7.09 7.77 -2.35
C SER A 29 7.33 7.45 -3.82
N ASP A 30 6.47 7.94 -4.72
CA ASP A 30 6.58 7.72 -6.16
C ASP A 30 7.62 8.68 -6.76
N PRO A 31 8.74 8.18 -7.32
CA PRO A 31 9.77 9.04 -7.92
C PRO A 31 9.40 9.55 -9.31
N ASP A 32 8.33 9.02 -9.93
CA ASP A 32 7.97 9.25 -11.32
C ASP A 32 6.80 10.21 -11.48
N LEU A 33 5.95 10.36 -10.46
CA LEU A 33 4.69 11.11 -10.52
C LEU A 33 4.58 12.20 -9.44
N ASP A 34 4.40 13.44 -9.88
CA ASP A 34 4.05 14.60 -9.02
C ASP A 34 2.56 15.00 -9.17
N GLU A 35 1.77 14.20 -9.90
CA GLU A 35 0.38 14.49 -10.22
C GLU A 35 -0.59 13.92 -9.16
N PRO A 36 -1.80 14.51 -9.01
CA PRO A 36 -2.85 13.95 -8.19
C PRO A 36 -3.13 12.47 -8.49
N GLN A 37 -3.27 11.68 -7.43
CA GLN A 37 -3.38 10.23 -7.51
C GLN A 37 -4.57 9.75 -8.36
N ILE A 38 -5.66 10.51 -8.48
CA ILE A 38 -6.76 10.17 -9.40
C ILE A 38 -6.31 10.05 -10.86
N GLN A 39 -5.34 10.85 -11.30
CA GLN A 39 -4.83 10.77 -12.67
C GLN A 39 -4.15 9.42 -12.91
N HIS A 40 -3.35 8.96 -11.94
CA HIS A 40 -2.71 7.65 -11.99
C HIS A 40 -3.74 6.51 -12.08
N LEU A 41 -4.83 6.57 -11.30
CA LEU A 41 -5.90 5.56 -11.38
C LEU A 41 -6.50 5.46 -12.78
N LEU A 42 -6.81 6.60 -13.41
CA LEU A 42 -7.37 6.65 -14.75
C LEU A 42 -6.37 6.20 -15.81
N GLN A 43 -5.11 6.61 -15.71
CA GLN A 43 -4.03 6.20 -16.61
C GLN A 43 -3.84 4.68 -16.58
N SER A 44 -3.76 4.09 -15.39
CA SER A 44 -3.61 2.66 -15.18
C SER A 44 -4.82 1.89 -15.75
N ALA A 45 -6.04 2.34 -15.46
CA ALA A 45 -7.26 1.73 -15.99
C ALA A 45 -7.33 1.80 -17.52
N GLU A 46 -7.02 2.94 -18.14
CA GLU A 46 -7.07 3.11 -19.59
C GLU A 46 -5.96 2.37 -20.33
N ALA A 47 -4.76 2.28 -19.74
CA ALA A 47 -3.66 1.49 -20.30
C ALA A 47 -4.05 0.00 -20.33
N ILE A 48 -4.55 -0.51 -19.21
CA ILE A 48 -5.03 -1.89 -19.09
C ILE A 48 -6.22 -2.16 -20.01
N ARG A 49 -7.17 -1.22 -20.13
CA ARG A 49 -8.29 -1.33 -21.08
C ARG A 49 -7.83 -1.45 -22.52
N LYS A 50 -6.78 -0.72 -22.91
CA LYS A 50 -6.21 -0.77 -24.25
C LYS A 50 -5.51 -2.09 -24.54
N ASP A 51 -4.73 -2.60 -23.59
CA ASP A 51 -3.92 -3.81 -23.77
C ASP A 51 -4.76 -5.10 -23.59
N TYR A 52 -5.79 -5.06 -22.74
CA TYR A 52 -6.65 -6.20 -22.40
C TYR A 52 -8.14 -5.87 -22.59
N PRO A 53 -8.60 -5.55 -23.82
CA PRO A 53 -9.93 -4.95 -24.05
C PRO A 53 -11.12 -5.82 -23.62
N ASN A 54 -10.93 -7.13 -23.44
CA ASN A 54 -12.00 -8.07 -23.05
C ASN A 54 -11.98 -8.44 -21.55
N GLU A 55 -11.02 -7.92 -20.78
CA GLU A 55 -10.85 -8.23 -19.34
C GLU A 55 -11.35 -7.04 -18.49
N ASP A 56 -12.65 -6.77 -18.54
CA ASP A 56 -13.29 -5.64 -17.85
C ASP A 56 -12.98 -5.56 -16.35
N TRP A 57 -12.95 -6.70 -15.67
CA TRP A 57 -12.56 -6.82 -14.25
C TRP A 57 -11.14 -6.32 -13.99
N LEU A 58 -10.22 -6.46 -14.96
CA LEU A 58 -8.84 -6.00 -14.84
C LEU A 58 -8.76 -4.49 -15.00
N HIS A 59 -9.61 -3.90 -15.85
CA HIS A 59 -9.72 -2.44 -16.00
C HIS A 59 -10.18 -1.82 -14.68
N LEU A 60 -11.20 -2.43 -14.06
CA LEU A 60 -11.68 -2.01 -12.74
C LEU A 60 -10.62 -2.22 -11.66
N THR A 61 -9.91 -3.35 -11.67
CA THR A 61 -8.82 -3.63 -10.72
C THR A 61 -7.77 -2.53 -10.77
N ALA A 62 -7.35 -2.10 -11.97
CA ALA A 62 -6.42 -1.01 -12.16
C ALA A 62 -7.00 0.35 -11.72
N LEU A 63 -8.30 0.59 -11.84
CA LEU A 63 -8.91 1.82 -11.33
C LEU A 63 -8.92 1.88 -9.79
N ILE A 64 -9.12 0.74 -9.12
CA ILE A 64 -9.36 0.73 -7.66
C ILE A 64 -8.12 0.41 -6.81
N HIS A 65 -7.01 -0.01 -7.43
CA HIS A 65 -5.87 -0.60 -6.70
C HIS A 65 -5.31 0.32 -5.61
N ASP A 66 -5.28 1.63 -5.85
CA ASP A 66 -4.67 2.62 -4.97
C ASP A 66 -5.68 3.44 -4.15
N LEU A 67 -6.96 3.03 -4.11
CA LEU A 67 -7.98 3.76 -3.33
C LEU A 67 -7.71 3.79 -1.82
N GLY A 68 -6.87 2.89 -1.31
CA GLY A 68 -6.44 2.91 0.10
C GLY A 68 -5.69 4.20 0.48
N LYS A 69 -5.15 4.93 -0.49
CA LYS A 69 -4.41 6.18 -0.27
C LYS A 69 -5.25 7.28 0.38
N VAL A 70 -6.58 7.17 0.38
CA VAL A 70 -7.47 8.09 1.12
C VAL A 70 -7.21 8.10 2.64
N MET A 71 -6.51 7.09 3.18
CA MET A 71 -6.11 7.07 4.59
C MET A 71 -5.19 8.23 5.00
N THR A 72 -4.53 8.90 4.05
CA THR A 72 -3.76 10.13 4.30
C THR A 72 -4.65 11.33 4.61
N LEU A 73 -5.92 11.29 4.20
CA LEU A 73 -6.85 12.40 4.38
C LEU A 73 -7.37 12.45 5.83
N PRO A 74 -7.55 13.66 6.42
CA PRO A 74 -7.97 13.82 7.81
C PRO A 74 -9.26 13.08 8.18
N HIS A 75 -10.20 12.96 7.24
CA HIS A 75 -11.49 12.29 7.47
C HIS A 75 -11.41 10.77 7.55
N PHE A 76 -10.30 10.15 7.12
CA PHE A 76 -10.09 8.70 7.16
C PHE A 76 -9.11 8.27 8.24
N GLY A 77 -8.26 9.18 8.69
CA GLY A 77 -7.29 8.94 9.75
C GLY A 77 -6.15 9.96 9.77
N GLY A 78 -5.90 10.65 8.65
CA GLY A 78 -4.79 11.59 8.54
C GLY A 78 -3.45 10.89 8.76
N LEU A 79 -3.30 9.65 8.28
CA LEU A 79 -2.08 8.87 8.48
C LEU A 79 -0.93 9.53 7.72
N PRO A 80 0.30 9.49 8.29
CA PRO A 80 1.47 9.94 7.55
C PRO A 80 1.68 9.04 6.32
N GLN A 81 2.21 9.61 5.23
CA GLN A 81 2.38 8.91 3.95
C GLN A 81 3.14 7.59 4.09
N TRP A 82 4.22 7.54 4.89
CA TRP A 82 5.00 6.31 5.11
C TRP A 82 4.19 5.14 5.69
N ALA A 83 3.01 5.39 6.24
CA ALA A 83 2.10 4.37 6.76
C ALA A 83 0.94 4.04 5.81
N VAL A 84 0.98 4.53 4.57
CA VAL A 84 -0.09 4.39 3.56
C VAL A 84 0.47 4.03 2.18
N VAL A 85 1.57 4.65 1.75
CA VAL A 85 2.16 4.50 0.42
C VAL A 85 3.54 3.83 0.46
N GLY A 86 4.09 3.54 -0.71
CA GLY A 86 5.43 3.01 -0.90
C GLY A 86 5.50 1.48 -0.97
N ASP A 87 6.70 1.00 -1.28
CA ASP A 87 6.99 -0.42 -1.35
C ASP A 87 6.73 -1.12 -0.01
N THR A 88 6.06 -2.26 -0.08
CA THR A 88 5.75 -3.06 1.12
C THR A 88 6.80 -4.13 1.38
N PHE A 89 6.97 -4.49 2.64
CA PHE A 89 7.87 -5.56 3.06
C PHE A 89 7.28 -6.36 4.22
N PRO A 90 7.66 -7.64 4.38
CA PRO A 90 7.31 -8.42 5.56
C PRO A 90 7.88 -7.81 6.84
N VAL A 91 7.06 -7.65 7.87
CA VAL A 91 7.51 -7.27 9.23
C VAL A 91 7.55 -8.50 10.13
N GLY A 92 8.26 -8.45 11.26
CA GLY A 92 8.39 -9.60 12.17
C GLY A 92 9.34 -10.71 11.68
N CYS A 93 10.12 -10.43 10.64
CA CYS A 93 11.29 -11.20 10.21
C CYS A 93 12.42 -10.23 9.81
N ALA A 94 13.61 -10.75 9.54
CA ALA A 94 14.74 -9.93 9.10
C ALA A 94 14.41 -9.22 7.77
N PHE A 95 14.78 -7.94 7.67
CA PHE A 95 14.67 -7.17 6.44
C PHE A 95 15.65 -7.71 5.39
N ASP A 96 15.25 -7.66 4.12
CA ASP A 96 16.09 -8.09 3.00
C ASP A 96 16.83 -6.89 2.40
N GLU A 97 18.07 -7.09 1.95
CA GLU A 97 18.87 -6.01 1.35
C GLU A 97 18.23 -5.47 0.05
N SER A 98 17.30 -6.20 -0.56
CA SER A 98 16.51 -5.72 -1.70
C SER A 98 15.47 -4.66 -1.34
N ASN A 99 15.17 -4.45 -0.05
CA ASN A 99 14.24 -3.40 0.35
C ASN A 99 14.81 -2.03 -0.03
N VAL A 100 14.00 -1.21 -0.70
CA VAL A 100 14.42 0.13 -1.14
C VAL A 100 14.87 0.94 0.08
N HIS A 101 16.06 1.53 -0.03
CA HIS A 101 16.72 2.24 1.06
C HIS A 101 16.91 1.43 2.36
N HIS A 102 17.21 0.12 2.26
CA HIS A 102 17.48 -0.80 3.38
C HIS A 102 18.33 -0.21 4.54
N LYS A 103 19.28 0.69 4.25
CA LYS A 103 20.08 1.40 5.26
C LYS A 103 19.26 2.07 6.37
N TYR A 104 18.05 2.55 6.09
CA TYR A 104 17.18 3.17 7.11
C TYR A 104 16.48 2.15 7.99
N LEU A 105 16.33 0.90 7.54
CA LEU A 105 15.76 -0.20 8.34
C LEU A 105 16.71 -0.68 9.43
N LEU A 106 18.00 -0.35 9.35
CA LEU A 106 18.99 -0.67 10.38
C LEU A 106 18.72 0.03 11.71
N GLU A 107 17.97 1.12 11.70
CA GLU A 107 17.57 1.87 12.89
C GLU A 107 16.25 1.35 13.49
N ASN A 108 15.58 0.39 12.82
CA ASN A 108 14.33 -0.17 13.30
C ASN A 108 14.57 -1.07 14.53
N PRO A 109 13.82 -0.89 15.64
CA PRO A 109 14.00 -1.69 16.86
C PRO A 109 13.83 -3.21 16.64
N ASP A 110 13.05 -3.63 15.64
CA ASP A 110 12.82 -5.04 15.34
C ASP A 110 14.09 -5.75 14.81
N LEU A 111 15.05 -5.01 14.26
CA LEU A 111 16.35 -5.53 13.83
C LEU A 111 17.16 -6.13 15.00
N HIS A 112 16.94 -5.62 16.20
CA HIS A 112 17.60 -6.07 17.42
C HIS A 112 16.74 -7.02 18.25
N ASN A 113 15.51 -7.29 17.83
CA ASN A 113 14.61 -8.21 18.52
C ASN A 113 14.91 -9.66 18.11
N PRO A 114 15.33 -10.55 19.04
CA PRO A 114 15.63 -11.95 18.73
C PRO A 114 14.46 -12.74 18.15
N ALA A 115 13.22 -12.29 18.37
CA ALA A 115 12.05 -12.92 17.78
C ALA A 115 11.90 -12.63 16.27
N TYR A 116 12.46 -11.51 15.80
CA TYR A 116 12.22 -10.98 14.46
C TYR A 116 13.49 -10.94 13.61
N ASN A 117 14.67 -10.81 14.21
CA ASN A 117 15.93 -10.59 13.49
C ASN A 117 16.52 -11.84 12.82
N THR A 118 15.75 -12.91 12.67
CA THR A 118 16.14 -14.10 11.91
C THR A 118 15.43 -14.11 10.56
N LYS A 119 15.96 -14.87 9.60
CA LYS A 119 15.44 -14.94 8.23
C LYS A 119 13.92 -15.15 8.16
N ASN A 120 13.37 -16.01 9.02
CA ASN A 120 11.93 -16.27 9.04
C ASN A 120 11.22 -15.58 10.20
N GLY A 121 11.93 -15.11 11.24
CA GLY A 121 11.33 -14.47 12.41
C GLY A 121 10.17 -15.28 12.99
N ILE A 122 8.98 -14.66 13.01
CA ILE A 122 7.73 -15.29 13.51
C ILE A 122 7.09 -16.28 12.54
N TYR A 123 7.59 -16.41 11.31
CA TYR A 123 6.95 -17.19 10.25
C TYR A 123 7.52 -18.61 10.13
N SER A 124 6.67 -19.54 9.72
CA SER A 124 7.11 -20.85 9.25
C SER A 124 7.51 -20.78 7.77
N GLN A 125 8.53 -21.56 7.38
CA GLN A 125 8.92 -21.67 5.98
C GLN A 125 7.75 -22.17 5.13
N GLY A 126 7.49 -21.51 4.01
CA GLY A 126 6.40 -21.88 3.10
C GLY A 126 4.99 -21.57 3.62
N CYS A 127 4.84 -20.67 4.61
CA CYS A 127 3.52 -20.26 5.11
C CYS A 127 2.63 -19.58 4.06
N GLY A 128 3.22 -19.01 2.99
CA GLY A 128 2.49 -18.28 1.95
C GLY A 128 2.16 -16.84 2.37
N LEU A 129 2.12 -15.92 1.40
CA LEU A 129 2.00 -14.48 1.66
C LEU A 129 0.72 -14.07 2.41
N ASN A 130 -0.37 -14.83 2.27
CA ASN A 130 -1.61 -14.60 3.00
C ASN A 130 -1.44 -14.72 4.53
N ASN A 131 -0.40 -15.42 4.99
CA ASN A 131 -0.08 -15.60 6.41
C ASN A 131 1.06 -14.67 6.89
N VAL A 132 1.47 -13.70 6.06
CA VAL A 132 2.53 -12.75 6.37
C VAL A 132 1.93 -11.42 6.81
N MET A 133 2.51 -10.81 7.85
CA MET A 133 2.25 -9.43 8.20
C MET A 133 3.10 -8.55 7.30
N MET A 134 2.44 -7.80 6.41
CA MET A 134 3.07 -6.76 5.60
C MET A 134 3.04 -5.44 6.38
N SER A 135 4.05 -4.60 6.13
CA SER A 135 4.14 -3.20 6.55
C SER A 135 2.86 -2.42 6.25
#